data_AF-A0A836RUX7-F1
#
_entry.id   AF-A0A836RUX7-F1
#
_cell.length_a   1.000
_cell.length_b   1.000
_cell.length_c   1.000
_cell.angle_alpha   90.00
_cell.angle_beta   90.00
_cell.angle_gamma   90.00
#
_symmetry.space_group_name_H-M   'P 1'
#
loop_
_entity.id
_entity.type
_entity.pdbx_description
1 polymer ?
#
loop_
_entity_poly.entity_id
_entity_poly.type
_entity_poly.pdbx_seq_one_letter_code
_entity_poly.pdbx_strand_id
1 'polypeptide(L)'
;MGKKSKNKRPELQNETTGNGGKTEEVEKIYKYITRIMSWTVGISAVLIILLPEFNSLILDRITQFLYYIFIITLLVFILFEFIGKYVKKLIRSSIG
;
A
#
# COMPACT_ATOMS: atom_id res chain seq x y z
N MET A 1 -48.40 16.25 40.40
CA MET A 1 -48.95 17.48 39.77
C MET A 1 -47.77 18.37 39.40
N GLY A 2 -47.60 18.73 38.13
CA GLY A 2 -46.48 19.57 37.67
C GLY A 2 -46.01 19.25 36.24
N LYS A 3 -46.74 19.72 35.23
CA LYS A 3 -46.34 19.72 33.82
C LYS A 3 -45.15 20.68 33.61
N LYS A 4 -44.21 20.35 32.73
CA LYS A 4 -43.60 21.31 31.79
C LYS A 4 -42.99 20.60 30.58
N SER A 5 -43.62 20.85 29.44
CA SER A 5 -43.16 20.54 28.08
C SER A 5 -42.03 21.49 27.66
N LYS A 6 -41.00 20.97 26.98
CA LYS A 6 -40.16 21.75 26.05
C LYS A 6 -39.78 20.93 24.82
N ASN A 7 -40.61 21.12 23.80
CA ASN A 7 -40.38 21.24 22.37
C ASN A 7 -38.96 21.03 21.77
N LYS A 8 -38.92 20.12 20.79
CA LYS A 8 -38.13 20.01 19.53
C LYS A 8 -36.82 20.80 19.34
N ARG A 9 -35.79 20.06 18.92
CA ARG A 9 -35.13 20.24 17.61
C ARG A 9 -34.90 18.88 16.93
N PRO A 10 -35.37 18.68 15.69
CA PRO A 10 -34.85 17.65 14.81
C PRO A 10 -33.71 18.26 13.99
N GLU A 11 -32.48 17.79 14.11
CA GLU A 11 -31.42 18.19 13.19
C GLU A 11 -30.60 17.00 12.71
N LEU A 12 -30.72 16.82 11.39
CA LEU A 12 -29.78 16.22 10.46
C LEU A 12 -29.63 14.70 10.44
N GLN A 13 -30.73 14.07 10.03
CA GLN A 13 -30.66 13.03 9.01
C GLN A 13 -30.29 13.71 7.67
N ASN A 14 -29.00 13.85 7.39
CA ASN A 14 -28.47 14.00 6.02
C ASN A 14 -27.69 12.71 5.76
N GLU A 15 -28.33 11.66 5.27
CA GLU A 15 -28.28 11.34 3.83
C GLU A 15 -26.89 11.54 3.21
N THR A 16 -26.05 10.52 3.34
CA THR A 16 -25.51 9.88 2.13
C THR A 16 -25.55 8.36 2.33
N THR A 17 -26.78 7.87 2.31
CA THR A 17 -27.12 6.50 1.94
C THR A 17 -26.51 6.24 0.55
N GLY A 18 -25.70 5.18 0.39
CA GLY A 18 -25.39 4.67 -0.96
C GLY A 18 -23.95 4.24 -1.28
N ASN A 19 -23.02 4.10 -0.32
CA ASN A 19 -21.69 3.55 -0.67
C ASN A 19 -20.93 2.78 0.43
N GLY A 20 -21.49 2.58 1.63
CA GLY A 20 -20.80 1.91 2.75
C GLY A 20 -20.49 0.43 2.49
N GLY A 21 -21.45 -0.34 1.95
CA GLY A 21 -21.22 -1.77 1.67
C GLY A 21 -20.18 -2.03 0.57
N LYS A 22 -20.12 -1.17 -0.46
CA LYS A 22 -19.10 -1.25 -1.52
C LYS A 22 -17.71 -0.88 -1.00
N THR A 23 -17.61 0.07 -0.07
CA THR A 23 -16.32 0.44 0.53
C THR A 23 -15.80 -0.65 1.48
N GLU A 24 -16.67 -1.31 2.23
CA GLU A 24 -16.28 -2.44 3.09
C GLU A 24 -15.79 -3.66 2.30
N GLU A 25 -16.43 -3.99 1.17
CA GLU A 25 -15.95 -5.06 0.28
C GLU A 25 -14.58 -4.71 -0.31
N VAL A 26 -14.40 -3.48 -0.77
CA VAL A 26 -13.12 -3.01 -1.32
C VAL A 26 -12.04 -2.99 -0.23
N GLU A 27 -12.36 -2.62 1.01
CA GLU A 27 -11.41 -2.67 2.13
C GLU A 27 -10.96 -4.10 2.45
N LYS A 28 -11.89 -5.06 2.45
CA LYS A 28 -11.56 -6.48 2.66
C LYS A 28 -10.65 -7.01 1.56
N ILE A 29 -10.95 -6.69 0.31
CA ILE A 29 -10.11 -7.07 -0.85
C ILE A 29 -8.73 -6.41 -0.73
N TYR A 30 -8.68 -5.14 -0.39
CA TYR A 30 -7.43 -4.42 -0.20
C TYR A 30 -6.58 -5.07 0.90
N LYS A 31 -7.14 -5.30 2.10
CA LYS A 31 -6.46 -6.02 3.19
C LYS A 31 -5.96 -7.39 2.76
N TYR A 32 -6.75 -8.12 1.98
CA TYR A 32 -6.38 -9.45 1.50
C TYR A 32 -5.20 -9.39 0.54
N ILE A 33 -5.24 -8.49 -0.45
CA ILE A 33 -4.15 -8.27 -1.40
C ILE A 33 -2.89 -7.81 -0.67
N THR A 34 -2.99 -6.84 0.25
CA THR A 34 -1.85 -6.37 1.05
C THR A 34 -1.24 -7.49 1.88
N ARG A 35 -2.08 -8.37 2.45
CA ARG A 35 -1.62 -9.53 3.21
C ARG A 35 -0.88 -10.53 2.32
N ILE A 36 -1.41 -10.82 1.12
CA ILE A 36 -0.72 -11.67 0.14
C ILE A 36 0.62 -11.05 -0.25
N MET A 37 0.64 -9.76 -0.59
CA MET A 37 1.89 -9.07 -0.93
C MET A 37 2.92 -9.14 0.20
N SER A 38 2.49 -8.92 1.44
CA SER A 38 3.37 -9.05 2.61
C SER A 38 3.94 -10.46 2.75
N TRP A 39 3.13 -11.49 2.52
CA TRP A 39 3.58 -12.88 2.53
C TRP A 39 4.53 -13.18 1.39
N THR A 40 4.22 -12.73 0.17
CA THR A 40 5.09 -12.90 -1.00
C THR A 40 6.45 -12.28 -0.75
N VAL A 41 6.51 -11.04 -0.24
CA VAL A 41 7.78 -10.38 0.09
C VAL A 41 8.54 -11.14 1.18
N GLY A 42 7.85 -11.61 2.23
CA GLY A 42 8.48 -12.40 3.29
C GLY A 42 9.05 -13.74 2.79
N ILE A 43 8.28 -14.46 1.98
CA ILE A 43 8.70 -15.73 1.36
C ILE A 43 9.87 -15.47 0.42
N SER A 44 9.81 -14.45 -0.43
CA SER A 44 10.89 -14.08 -1.34
C SER A 44 12.17 -13.70 -0.58
N ALA A 45 12.07 -12.97 0.52
CA ALA A 45 13.23 -12.63 1.35
C ALA A 45 13.88 -13.88 1.96
N VAL A 46 13.07 -14.78 2.53
CA VAL A 46 13.54 -16.06 3.08
C VAL A 46 14.17 -16.94 1.99
N LEU A 47 13.55 -17.00 0.80
CA LEU A 47 14.10 -17.72 -0.34
C LEU A 47 15.44 -17.13 -0.77
N ILE A 48 15.55 -15.81 -0.93
CA ILE A 48 16.82 -15.17 -1.34
C ILE A 48 17.95 -15.48 -0.35
N ILE A 49 17.64 -15.59 0.95
CA ILE A 49 18.63 -15.93 1.98
C ILE A 49 18.99 -17.43 1.97
N LEU A 50 18.01 -18.32 1.78
CA LEU A 50 18.21 -19.76 1.86
C LEU A 50 18.70 -20.40 0.55
N LEU A 51 18.29 -19.88 -0.61
CA LEU A 51 18.68 -20.44 -1.90
C LEU A 51 20.21 -20.53 -2.12
N PRO A 52 21.06 -19.56 -1.71
CA PRO A 52 22.50 -19.68 -1.91
C PRO A 52 23.16 -20.75 -1.04
N GLU A 53 22.51 -21.30 -0.01
CA GLU A 53 23.05 -22.41 0.79
C GLU A 53 22.94 -23.77 0.10
N PHE A 54 22.05 -23.92 -0.87
CA PHE A 54 21.97 -25.14 -1.65
C PHE A 54 23.07 -25.13 -2.71
N ASN A 55 24.07 -26.01 -2.57
CA ASN A 55 25.16 -26.26 -3.53
C ASN A 55 24.64 -26.81 -4.89
N SER A 56 23.78 -26.06 -5.58
CA SER A 56 23.21 -26.39 -6.88
C SER A 56 23.46 -25.23 -7.83
N LEU A 57 24.23 -25.49 -8.91
CA LEU A 57 24.58 -24.53 -9.95
C LEU A 57 23.36 -23.85 -10.60
N ILE A 58 22.22 -24.55 -10.63
CA ILE A 58 20.96 -24.03 -11.18
C ILE A 58 20.33 -23.02 -10.21
N LEU A 59 20.37 -23.34 -8.92
CA LEU A 59 19.79 -22.50 -7.88
C LEU A 59 20.64 -21.24 -7.66
N ASP A 60 21.95 -21.35 -7.77
CA ASP A 60 22.88 -20.22 -7.73
C ASP A 60 22.57 -19.21 -8.85
N ARG A 61 22.38 -19.69 -10.08
CA ARG A 61 22.01 -18.83 -11.23
C ARG A 61 20.64 -18.17 -11.06
N ILE A 62 19.65 -18.88 -10.51
CA ILE A 62 18.32 -18.32 -10.22
C ILE A 62 18.42 -17.25 -9.13
N THR A 63 19.15 -17.52 -8.06
CA THR A 63 19.36 -16.57 -6.94
C THR A 63 20.05 -15.31 -7.43
N GLN A 64 21.10 -15.46 -8.24
CA GLN A 64 21.83 -14.35 -8.82
C GLN A 64 20.91 -13.51 -9.72
N PHE A 65 20.04 -14.14 -10.51
CA PHE A 65 19.06 -13.45 -11.33
C PHE A 65 18.00 -12.70 -10.49
N LEU A 66 17.45 -13.34 -9.46
CA LEU A 66 16.51 -12.69 -8.52
C LEU A 66 17.16 -11.50 -7.81
N TYR A 67 18.41 -11.65 -7.38
CA TYR A 67 19.18 -10.59 -6.74
C TYR A 67 19.35 -9.38 -7.66
N TYR A 68 19.69 -9.60 -8.94
CA TYR A 68 19.79 -8.51 -9.91
C TYR A 68 18.44 -7.82 -10.15
N ILE A 69 17.34 -8.57 -10.29
CA ILE A 69 16.00 -7.98 -10.40
C ILE A 69 15.66 -7.14 -9.18
N PHE A 70 15.98 -7.62 -7.98
CA PHE A 70 15.72 -6.91 -6.74
C PHE A 70 16.49 -5.58 -6.70
N ILE A 71 17.79 -5.59 -7.02
CA ILE A 71 18.60 -4.37 -7.09
C ILE A 71 18.08 -3.39 -8.15
N ILE A 72 17.74 -3.87 -9.34
CA ILE A 72 17.19 -3.01 -10.40
C ILE A 72 15.88 -2.37 -9.94
N THR A 73 15.01 -3.15 -9.31
CA THR A 73 13.72 -2.66 -8.81
C THR A 73 13.91 -1.59 -7.73
N LEU A 74 14.85 -1.80 -6.79
CA LEU A 74 15.23 -0.78 -5.80
C LEU A 74 15.77 0.49 -6.46
N LEU A 75 16.63 0.35 -7.47
CA LEU A 75 17.24 1.48 -8.17
C LEU A 75 16.18 2.31 -8.91
N VAL A 76 15.24 1.64 -9.58
CA VAL A 76 14.08 2.29 -10.20
C VAL A 76 13.21 3.01 -9.17
N PHE A 77 12.95 2.39 -8.02
CA PHE A 77 12.17 3.00 -6.94
C PHE A 77 12.85 4.28 -6.41
N ILE A 78 14.17 4.25 -6.19
CA ILE A 78 14.97 5.41 -5.78
C ILE A 78 14.89 6.53 -6.82
N LEU A 79 15.01 6.20 -8.11
CA LEU A 79 14.88 7.15 -9.21
C LEU A 79 13.50 7.84 -9.20
N PHE A 80 12.42 7.07 -9.05
CA PHE A 80 11.07 7.63 -8.95
C PHE A 80 10.91 8.55 -7.74
N GLU A 81 11.46 8.17 -6.58
CA GLU A 81 11.41 9.01 -5.38
C GLU A 81 12.16 10.34 -5.60
N PHE A 82 13.32 10.28 -6.25
CA PHE A 82 14.12 11.46 -6.54
C PHE A 82 13.45 12.39 -7.55
N ILE A 83 12.90 11.83 -8.62
CA ILE A 83 12.12 12.59 -9.62
C ILE A 83 10.89 13.21 -8.96
N GLY A 84 10.16 12.47 -8.13
CA GLY A 84 9.00 12.99 -7.41
C GLY A 84 9.34 14.17 -6.50
N LYS A 85 10.48 14.12 -5.80
CA LYS A 85 11.00 15.23 -5.00
C LYS A 85 11.39 16.42 -5.87
N TYR A 86 12.05 16.18 -7.01
CA TYR A 86 12.49 17.22 -7.94
C TYR A 86 11.32 17.94 -8.62
N VAL A 87 10.33 17.20 -9.12
CA VAL A 87 9.12 17.75 -9.74
C VAL A 87 8.34 18.59 -8.74
N LYS A 88 8.17 18.13 -7.49
CA LYS A 88 7.53 18.92 -6.43
C LYS A 88 8.27 20.24 -6.16
N LYS A 89 9.60 20.22 -6.21
CA LYS A 89 10.43 21.42 -6.04
C LYS A 89 10.25 22.41 -7.21
N LEU A 90 10.23 21.92 -8.44
CA LEU A 90 10.00 22.73 -9.64
C LEU A 90 8.62 23.40 -9.65
N ILE A 91 7.56 22.65 -9.35
CA ILE A 91 6.19 23.19 -9.31
C ILE A 91 6.10 24.31 -8.27
N ARG A 92 6.67 24.11 -7.07
CA ARG A 92 6.67 25.14 -6.03
C ARG A 92 7.44 26.40 -6.43
N SER A 93 8.51 26.25 -7.21
CA SER A 93 9.32 27.37 -7.72
C SER A 93 8.69 28.10 -8.93
N SER A 94 7.73 27.48 -9.61
CA SER A 94 7.04 28.08 -10.76
C SER A 94 5.74 28.78 -10.37
N ILE A 95 5.21 28.51 -9.17
CA ILE A 95 3.91 29.01 -8.70
C ILE A 95 4.03 30.11 -7.62
N GLY A 96 5.25 30.36 -7.14
CA GLY A 96 5.61 31.53 -6.33
C GLY A 96 6.54 32.44 -7.12
#